data_AF-A0A495LLE9-F1
#
_entry.id   AF-A0A495LLE9-F1
#
_cell.length_a   1.000
_cell.length_b   1.000
_cell.length_c   1.000
_cell.angle_alpha   90.00
_cell.angle_beta   90.00
_cell.angle_gamma   90.00
#
_symmetry.space_group_name_H-M   'P 1'
#
loop_
_entity.id
_entity.type
_entity.pdbx_description
1 polymer ?
#
loop_
_entity_poly.entity_id
_entity_poly.type
_entity_poly.pdbx_seq_one_letter_code
_entity_poly.pdbx_strand_id
1 'polypeptide(L)'
;MKTLKLIIAGIILFASTNTMQAQVSVNVNIGTPPAWGPAGYSAVDYYYLPDIQAYYDIRATQFIYFGGGKWIRSRNLPNQYRNYNLYNGYKVVLNDYHGSRPYSNFNTHKVKYYKGYKGKPQKSIGSNRGNNNKVYQSNWNKGNGNGNNGNGNGNKGGKGNNGNGKH
;
A
#
# COMPACT_ATOMS: atom_id res chain seq x y z
N MET A 1 -59.38 17.40 -33.12
CA MET A 1 -58.60 16.38 -32.37
C MET A 1 -57.43 15.83 -33.18
N LYS A 2 -56.47 16.67 -33.61
CA LYS A 2 -55.28 16.20 -34.36
C LYS A 2 -53.96 16.73 -33.81
N THR A 3 -54.00 17.81 -33.03
CA THR A 3 -52.83 18.42 -32.38
C THR A 3 -52.44 17.76 -31.06
N LEU A 4 -53.34 17.02 -30.41
CA LEU A 4 -53.06 16.36 -29.11
C LEU A 4 -52.23 15.07 -29.25
N LYS A 5 -52.25 14.43 -30.43
CA LYS A 5 -51.48 13.20 -30.69
C LYS A 5 -49.97 13.45 -30.85
N LEU A 6 -49.56 14.67 -31.19
CA LEU A 6 -48.15 15.02 -31.41
C LEU A 6 -47.41 15.38 -30.11
N ILE A 7 -48.12 15.71 -29.03
CA ILE A 7 -47.50 16.06 -27.75
C ILE A 7 -47.13 14.80 -26.95
N ILE A 8 -47.89 13.72 -27.08
CA ILE A 8 -47.63 12.46 -26.35
C ILE A 8 -46.42 11.71 -26.92
N ALA A 9 -46.15 11.85 -28.23
CA ALA A 9 -44.98 11.23 -28.86
C ALA A 9 -43.65 11.95 -28.52
N GLY A 10 -43.69 13.19 -28.06
CA GLY A 10 -42.50 14.01 -27.77
C GLY A 10 -41.92 13.85 -26.36
N ILE A 11 -42.65 13.25 -25.42
CA ILE A 11 -42.24 13.17 -24.00
C ILE A 11 -41.44 11.88 -23.69
N ILE A 12 -41.52 10.86 -24.54
CA ILE A 12 -40.85 9.57 -24.30
C ILE A 12 -39.35 9.60 -24.68
N LEU A 13 -38.86 10.66 -25.34
CA LEU A 13 -37.47 10.71 -25.81
C LEU A 13 -36.46 11.25 -24.77
N PHE A 14 -36.89 11.65 -23.56
CA PHE A 14 -36.01 12.29 -22.57
C PHE A 14 -35.56 11.42 -21.40
N ALA A 15 -35.94 10.13 -21.35
CA ALA A 15 -35.65 9.27 -20.20
C ALA A 15 -34.81 8.04 -20.59
N SER A 16 -33.52 8.24 -20.88
CA SER A 16 -32.48 7.22 -20.66
C SER A 16 -31.10 7.69 -21.15
N THR A 17 -30.56 8.74 -20.54
CA THR A 17 -29.10 8.89 -20.51
C THR A 17 -28.53 7.89 -19.51
N ASN A 18 -28.46 6.62 -19.93
CA ASN A 18 -27.64 5.64 -19.23
C ASN A 18 -26.19 6.09 -19.35
N THR A 19 -25.69 6.83 -18.36
CA THR A 19 -24.26 7.03 -18.18
C THR A 19 -23.67 5.71 -17.69
N MET A 20 -23.46 4.80 -18.64
CA MET A 20 -22.58 3.65 -18.40
C MET A 20 -21.22 4.20 -17.99
N GLN A 21 -20.90 4.12 -16.70
CA GLN A 21 -19.52 4.16 -16.26
C GLN A 21 -18.84 2.94 -16.84
N ALA A 22 -18.29 3.08 -18.04
CA ALA A 22 -17.33 2.12 -18.56
C ALA A 22 -16.13 2.16 -17.60
N GLN A 23 -15.98 1.10 -16.79
CA GLN A 23 -14.71 0.81 -16.16
C GLN A 23 -13.78 0.39 -17.31
N VAL A 24 -13.01 1.35 -17.82
CA VAL A 24 -11.98 1.07 -18.83
C VAL A 24 -10.87 0.30 -18.13
N SER A 25 -10.95 -1.04 -18.16
CA SER A 25 -9.80 -1.88 -17.82
C SER A 25 -8.86 -1.88 -19.03
N VAL A 26 -8.02 -0.86 -19.12
CA VAL A 26 -6.88 -0.90 -20.05
C VAL A 26 -5.89 -1.93 -19.52
N ASN A 27 -5.98 -3.16 -20.03
CA ASN A 27 -4.98 -4.21 -19.83
C ASN A 27 -3.76 -3.90 -20.72
N VAL A 28 -3.03 -2.85 -20.36
CA VAL A 28 -1.72 -2.59 -20.96
C VAL A 28 -0.75 -3.53 -20.28
N ASN A 29 -0.12 -4.43 -21.04
CA ASN A 29 1.01 -5.26 -20.60
C ASN A 29 2.23 -4.35 -20.32
N ILE A 30 2.14 -3.60 -19.25
CA ILE A 30 3.25 -2.93 -18.58
C ILE A 30 3.79 -3.99 -17.62
N GLY A 31 5.11 -4.22 -17.61
CA GLY A 31 5.74 -5.38 -16.96
C GLY A 31 5.18 -5.68 -15.56
N THR A 32 5.22 -6.94 -15.14
CA THR A 32 4.57 -7.37 -13.90
C THR A 32 5.15 -6.61 -12.69
N PRO A 33 4.33 -5.82 -11.98
CA PRO A 33 4.79 -5.13 -10.79
C PRO A 33 5.32 -6.13 -9.75
N PRO A 34 6.42 -5.82 -9.06
CA PRO A 34 6.95 -6.70 -8.03
C PRO A 34 5.95 -6.83 -6.88
N ALA A 35 5.95 -7.97 -6.19
CA ALA A 35 5.06 -8.23 -5.06
C ALA A 35 5.15 -7.18 -3.94
N TRP A 36 6.30 -6.51 -3.79
CA TRP A 36 6.51 -5.46 -2.80
C TRP A 36 5.98 -4.08 -3.26
N GLY A 37 5.58 -3.93 -4.52
CA GLY A 37 5.05 -2.69 -5.09
C GLY A 37 3.69 -2.29 -4.49
N PRO A 38 3.31 -1.00 -4.54
CA PRO A 38 2.01 -0.53 -4.05
C PRO A 38 0.83 -1.20 -4.76
N ALA A 39 -0.17 -1.63 -3.98
CA ALA A 39 -1.43 -2.16 -4.52
C ALA A 39 -2.39 -1.04 -4.95
N GLY A 40 -3.28 -1.36 -5.89
CA GLY A 40 -4.37 -0.45 -6.33
C GLY A 40 -4.02 0.47 -7.50
N TYR A 41 -2.92 0.20 -8.20
CA TYR A 41 -2.49 0.97 -9.37
C TYR A 41 -2.46 0.07 -10.60
N SER A 42 -3.06 0.54 -11.70
CA SER A 42 -2.90 -0.04 -13.03
C SER A 42 -1.88 0.79 -13.82
N ALA A 43 -1.16 0.14 -14.73
CA ALA A 43 -0.34 0.80 -15.73
C ALA A 43 0.74 1.79 -15.20
N VAL A 44 1.70 1.28 -14.42
CA VAL A 44 2.79 2.09 -13.85
C VAL A 44 4.13 1.69 -14.46
N ASP A 45 4.92 2.67 -14.89
CA ASP A 45 6.27 2.42 -15.40
C ASP A 45 7.35 2.46 -14.30
N TYR A 46 7.22 3.37 -13.33
CA TYR A 46 8.24 3.60 -12.31
C TYR A 46 7.68 3.79 -10.90
N TYR A 47 8.44 3.27 -9.93
CA TYR A 47 8.32 3.69 -8.53
C TYR A 47 9.50 4.57 -8.15
N TYR A 48 9.25 5.63 -7.38
CA TYR A 48 10.29 6.35 -6.65
C TYR A 48 10.32 5.86 -5.20
N LEU A 49 11.51 5.63 -4.66
CA LEU A 49 11.77 5.16 -3.30
C LEU A 49 12.51 6.26 -2.52
N PRO A 50 11.79 7.12 -1.77
CA PRO A 50 12.36 8.30 -1.15
C PRO A 50 13.53 8.03 -0.20
N ASP A 51 13.40 7.05 0.70
CA ASP A 51 14.38 6.78 1.76
C ASP A 51 15.79 6.50 1.22
N ILE A 52 15.83 5.80 0.09
CA ILE A 52 17.07 5.42 -0.60
C ILE A 52 17.34 6.28 -1.85
N GLN A 53 16.47 7.26 -2.13
CA GLN A 53 16.55 8.17 -3.28
C GLN A 53 16.78 7.43 -4.61
N ALA A 54 16.08 6.31 -4.78
CA ALA A 54 16.21 5.46 -5.95
C ALA A 54 14.88 5.37 -6.70
N TYR A 55 14.93 4.86 -7.92
CA TYR A 55 13.76 4.49 -8.70
C TYR A 55 13.77 2.98 -8.91
N TYR A 56 12.60 2.43 -9.22
CA TYR A 56 12.46 1.08 -9.74
C TYR A 56 11.68 1.13 -11.05
N ASP A 57 12.32 0.64 -12.10
CA ASP A 57 11.77 0.46 -13.44
C ASP A 57 11.04 -0.88 -13.49
N ILE A 58 9.71 -0.83 -13.59
CA ILE A 58 8.85 -2.01 -13.50
C ILE A 58 9.03 -2.88 -14.74
N ARG A 59 9.16 -2.25 -15.91
CA ARG A 59 9.32 -2.94 -17.19
C ARG A 59 10.68 -3.62 -17.30
N ALA A 60 11.75 -2.94 -16.88
CA ALA A 60 13.10 -3.50 -16.92
C ALA A 60 13.43 -4.39 -15.71
N THR A 61 12.61 -4.39 -14.66
CA THR A 61 12.87 -5.07 -13.37
C THR A 61 14.20 -4.65 -12.74
N GLN A 62 14.49 -3.34 -12.80
CA GLN A 62 15.77 -2.77 -12.38
C GLN A 62 15.59 -1.57 -11.46
N PHE A 63 16.46 -1.47 -10.47
CA PHE A 63 16.67 -0.24 -9.71
C PHE A 63 17.47 0.77 -10.53
N ILE A 64 17.17 2.05 -10.31
CA ILE A 64 17.92 3.17 -10.85
C ILE A 64 18.32 4.05 -9.67
N TYR A 65 19.61 4.19 -9.42
CA TYR A 65 20.13 4.96 -8.28
C TYR A 65 21.35 5.76 -8.67
N PHE A 66 21.64 6.81 -7.91
CA PHE A 66 22.84 7.61 -8.10
C PHE A 66 24.02 6.97 -7.36
N GLY A 67 25.12 6.74 -8.06
CA GLY A 67 26.34 6.14 -7.49
C GLY A 67 27.54 6.37 -8.42
N GLY A 68 28.72 6.59 -7.83
CA GLY A 68 29.94 6.85 -8.61
C GLY A 68 29.82 8.03 -9.58
N GLY A 69 29.10 9.09 -9.18
CA GLY A 69 28.89 10.30 -9.98
C GLY A 69 27.90 10.18 -11.13
N LYS A 70 27.21 9.04 -11.29
CA LYS A 70 26.25 8.82 -12.38
C LYS A 70 25.01 8.05 -11.93
N TRP A 71 23.97 8.09 -12.76
CA TRP A 71 22.80 7.23 -12.60
C TRP A 71 23.11 5.82 -13.12
N ILE A 72 22.91 4.83 -12.27
CA ILE A 72 23.20 3.42 -12.53
C ILE A 72 21.88 2.66 -12.57
N ARG A 73 21.70 1.79 -13.58
CA ARG A 73 20.65 0.78 -13.61
C ARG A 73 21.21 -0.57 -13.18
N SER A 74 20.56 -1.25 -12.23
CA SER A 74 20.97 -2.57 -11.76
C SER A 74 19.78 -3.36 -11.22
N ARG A 75 19.84 -4.70 -11.31
CA ARG A 75 18.82 -5.58 -10.71
C ARG A 75 18.80 -5.51 -9.17
N ASN A 76 19.91 -5.10 -8.58
CA ASN A 76 20.08 -5.04 -7.13
C ASN A 76 20.38 -3.61 -6.67
N LEU A 77 19.93 -3.29 -5.45
CA LEU A 77 20.32 -2.07 -4.75
C LEU A 77 21.83 -2.07 -4.44
N PRO A 78 22.45 -0.89 -4.32
CA PRO A 78 23.85 -0.79 -3.92
C PRO A 78 24.04 -1.33 -2.49
N ASN A 79 25.28 -1.70 -2.14
CA ASN A 79 25.59 -2.34 -0.85
C ASN A 79 25.04 -1.57 0.36
N GLN A 80 25.14 -0.25 0.35
CA GLN A 80 24.61 0.63 1.40
C GLN A 80 23.09 0.50 1.65
N TYR A 81 22.33 -0.03 0.68
CA TYR A 81 20.88 -0.21 0.76
C TYR A 81 20.44 -1.67 0.60
N ARG A 82 21.36 -2.64 0.69
CA ARG A 82 21.03 -4.07 0.56
C ARG A 82 19.99 -4.56 1.57
N ASN A 83 19.99 -3.98 2.76
CA ASN A 83 19.07 -4.34 3.84
C ASN A 83 17.78 -3.51 3.84
N TYR A 84 17.55 -2.69 2.80
CA TYR A 84 16.32 -1.91 2.71
C TYR A 84 15.12 -2.83 2.52
N ASN A 85 14.14 -2.71 3.42
CA ASN A 85 12.94 -3.53 3.34
C ASN A 85 11.97 -2.97 2.31
N LEU A 86 12.04 -3.54 1.10
CA LEU A 86 11.18 -3.16 -0.02
C LEU A 86 9.69 -3.43 0.23
N TYR A 87 9.26 -4.25 1.19
CA TYR A 87 7.83 -4.40 1.49
C TYR A 87 7.30 -3.27 2.37
N ASN A 88 8.10 -2.81 3.34
CA ASN A 88 7.66 -1.84 4.34
C ASN A 88 8.00 -0.39 3.98
N GLY A 89 8.97 -0.17 3.09
CA GLY A 89 9.39 1.16 2.69
C GLY A 89 8.27 1.98 2.04
N TYR A 90 8.34 3.30 2.08
CA TYR A 90 7.40 4.13 1.31
C TYR A 90 7.81 4.13 -0.17
N LYS A 91 6.84 3.97 -1.08
CA LYS A 91 7.04 4.07 -2.53
C LYS A 91 6.03 5.04 -3.13
N VAL A 92 6.51 5.85 -4.04
CA VAL A 92 5.69 6.78 -4.81
C VAL A 92 5.50 6.20 -6.20
N VAL A 93 4.24 6.09 -6.60
CA VAL A 93 3.87 5.70 -7.96
C VAL A 93 3.99 6.91 -8.87
N LEU A 94 4.78 6.81 -9.93
CA LEU A 94 4.96 7.90 -10.90
C LEU A 94 4.03 7.68 -12.10
N ASN A 95 2.77 8.10 -11.96
CA ASN A 95 1.76 7.95 -13.02
C ASN A 95 1.95 8.93 -14.18
N ASP A 96 2.40 10.15 -13.89
CA ASP A 96 2.46 11.25 -14.87
C ASP A 96 3.80 11.31 -15.62
N TYR A 97 4.68 10.32 -15.44
CA TYR A 97 5.99 10.29 -16.08
C TYR A 97 6.01 9.32 -17.25
N HIS A 98 6.32 9.83 -18.43
CA HIS A 98 6.47 9.05 -19.66
C HIS A 98 7.88 9.29 -20.21
N GLY A 99 8.76 8.29 -20.11
CA GLY A 99 10.14 8.41 -20.57
C GLY A 99 11.07 7.31 -20.05
N SER A 100 12.34 7.35 -20.44
CA SER A 100 13.35 6.34 -20.06
C SER A 100 14.26 6.78 -18.90
N ARG A 101 14.14 8.03 -18.44
CA ARG A 101 15.06 8.69 -17.49
C ARG A 101 14.28 9.37 -16.35
N PRO A 102 13.61 8.60 -15.46
CA PRO A 102 12.75 9.16 -14.39
C PRO A 102 13.50 10.10 -13.43
N TYR A 103 14.83 10.00 -13.42
CA TYR A 103 15.73 10.87 -12.67
C TYR A 103 15.91 12.28 -13.26
N SER A 104 15.36 12.59 -14.43
CA SER A 104 15.34 13.97 -14.95
C SER A 104 14.64 14.93 -13.97
N ASN A 105 13.65 14.41 -13.24
CA ASN A 105 12.86 15.15 -12.25
C ASN A 105 13.32 14.88 -10.81
N PHE A 106 14.56 14.40 -10.62
CA PHE A 106 15.05 13.95 -9.32
C PHE A 106 14.97 15.01 -8.23
N ASN A 107 15.40 16.23 -8.52
CA ASN A 107 15.37 17.33 -7.54
C ASN A 107 13.94 17.61 -7.07
N THR A 108 12.98 17.63 -8.01
CA THR A 108 11.55 17.81 -7.71
C THR A 108 11.02 16.65 -6.87
N HIS A 109 11.29 15.40 -7.24
CA HIS A 109 10.82 14.23 -6.50
C HIS A 109 11.43 14.16 -5.09
N LYS A 110 12.71 14.50 -4.94
CA LYS A 110 13.42 14.51 -3.65
C LYS A 110 12.80 15.51 -2.66
N VAL A 111 12.40 16.68 -3.15
CA VAL A 111 11.76 17.72 -2.32
C VAL A 111 10.31 17.35 -2.02
N LYS A 112 9.56 16.93 -3.04
CA LYS A 112 8.13 16.58 -2.92
C LYS A 112 7.91 15.34 -2.04
N TYR A 113 8.80 14.36 -2.13
CA TYR A 113 8.73 13.09 -1.42
C TYR A 113 10.01 12.91 -0.59
N TYR A 114 10.00 13.48 0.60
CA TYR A 114 11.14 13.46 1.51
C TYR A 114 11.34 12.09 2.17
N LYS A 115 12.53 11.85 2.72
CA LYS A 115 12.90 10.62 3.43
C LYS A 115 12.16 10.50 4.77
N GLY A 116 11.83 9.28 5.19
CA GLY A 116 11.22 9.05 6.49
C GLY A 116 9.74 9.40 6.52
N TYR A 117 9.00 8.94 5.51
CA TYR A 117 7.55 9.10 5.44
C TYR A 117 6.87 8.64 6.74
N LYS A 118 6.02 9.51 7.31
CA LYS A 118 5.30 9.27 8.58
C LYS A 118 3.80 9.02 8.43
N GLY A 119 3.32 8.81 7.21
CA GLY A 119 1.90 8.57 6.96
C GLY A 119 1.49 7.12 7.17
N LYS A 120 0.27 6.78 6.72
CA LYS A 120 -0.29 5.43 6.86
C LYS A 120 0.56 4.42 6.07
N PRO A 121 0.78 3.21 6.59
CA PRO A 121 1.49 2.16 5.85
C PRO A 121 0.85 1.88 4.50
N GLN A 122 1.67 1.70 3.46
CA GLN A 122 1.19 1.32 2.14
C GLN A 122 0.94 -0.18 2.07
N LYS A 123 -0.18 -0.57 1.44
CA LYS A 123 -0.46 -1.97 1.13
C LYS A 123 0.34 -2.38 -0.10
N SER A 124 1.10 -3.47 0.01
CA SER A 124 1.79 -4.09 -1.11
C SER A 124 0.89 -5.06 -1.88
N ILE A 125 1.23 -5.36 -3.14
CA ILE A 125 0.50 -6.32 -4.00
C ILE A 125 0.54 -7.72 -3.39
N GLY A 126 1.72 -8.17 -2.96
CA GLY A 126 1.91 -9.46 -2.30
C GLY A 126 1.97 -9.33 -0.78
N SER A 127 1.77 -10.46 -0.10
CA SER A 127 2.01 -10.57 1.33
C SER A 127 3.49 -10.80 1.61
N ASN A 128 4.08 -10.00 2.51
CA ASN A 128 5.36 -10.36 3.10
C ASN A 128 5.09 -11.50 4.09
N ARG A 129 5.49 -12.74 3.75
CA ARG A 129 5.27 -13.93 4.58
C ARG A 129 5.85 -13.82 5.99
N GLY A 130 6.77 -12.87 6.24
CA GLY A 130 7.34 -12.59 7.56
C GLY A 130 6.58 -11.55 8.40
N ASN A 131 5.49 -10.97 7.89
CA ASN A 131 4.75 -9.90 8.57
C ASN A 131 3.23 -10.19 8.60
N ASN A 132 2.88 -11.45 8.92
CA ASN A 132 1.50 -11.89 9.20
C ASN A 132 0.92 -11.31 10.49
N ASN A 133 1.52 -10.28 11.08
CA ASN A 133 1.02 -9.65 12.29
C ASN A 133 0.73 -8.18 12.00
N LYS A 134 -0.53 -7.79 12.16
CA LYS A 134 -1.12 -6.47 11.85
C LYS A 134 -1.57 -6.28 10.41
N VAL A 135 -2.33 -7.25 9.89
CA VAL A 135 -3.54 -6.84 9.16
C VAL A 135 -4.35 -6.07 10.20
N TYR A 136 -4.40 -4.74 10.06
CA TYR A 136 -5.40 -3.93 10.73
C TYR A 136 -6.76 -4.45 10.23
N GLN A 137 -7.30 -5.46 10.91
CA GLN A 137 -8.74 -5.66 10.99
C GLN A 137 -9.25 -4.42 11.69
N SER A 138 -9.61 -3.41 10.91
CA SER A 138 -10.57 -2.40 11.35
C SER A 138 -11.89 -3.15 11.58
N ASN A 139 -12.00 -3.76 12.76
CA ASN A 139 -13.25 -4.26 13.30
C ASN A 139 -14.13 -3.02 13.54
N TRP A 140 -14.90 -2.64 12.53
CA TRP A 140 -16.16 -1.94 12.75
C TRP A 140 -17.14 -2.94 13.35
N ASN A 141 -16.93 -3.27 14.63
CA ASN A 141 -17.89 -4.04 15.41
C ASN A 141 -18.35 -3.19 16.59
N LYS A 142 -19.58 -2.70 16.42
CA LYS A 142 -20.56 -2.32 17.44
C LYS A 142 -20.05 -2.46 18.88
N GLY A 143 -19.80 -1.33 19.53
CA GLY A 143 -19.72 -1.26 20.98
C GLY A 143 -21.10 -1.57 21.56
N ASN A 144 -21.29 -2.79 22.04
CA ASN A 144 -22.32 -3.14 23.00
C ASN A 144 -21.73 -4.23 23.90
N GLY A 145 -21.61 -3.95 25.20
CA GLY A 145 -21.16 -4.96 26.17
C GLY A 145 -20.24 -4.38 27.23
N ASN A 146 -20.87 -3.84 28.28
CA ASN A 146 -20.24 -3.51 29.54
C ASN A 146 -19.70 -4.80 30.19
N GLY A 147 -18.39 -4.91 30.40
CA GLY A 147 -17.74 -6.11 30.93
C GLY A 147 -16.74 -5.76 32.03
N ASN A 148 -17.23 -5.62 33.26
CA ASN A 148 -16.38 -5.68 34.45
C ASN A 148 -15.92 -7.14 34.64
N ASN A 149 -14.62 -7.38 34.55
CA ASN A 149 -14.03 -8.65 35.00
C ASN A 149 -12.80 -8.37 35.86
N GLY A 150 -12.99 -8.49 37.18
CA GLY A 150 -11.94 -8.40 38.18
C GLY A 150 -11.11 -9.68 38.19
N ASN A 151 -9.82 -9.54 37.92
CA ASN A 151 -8.81 -10.58 38.02
C ASN A 151 -8.39 -10.76 39.49
N GLY A 152 -8.42 -11.99 40.00
CA GLY A 152 -7.94 -12.32 41.34
C GLY A 152 -7.61 -13.80 41.47
N ASN A 153 -6.54 -14.23 40.82
CA ASN A 153 -6.05 -15.61 40.86
C ASN A 153 -4.94 -15.73 41.93
N GLY A 154 -5.23 -16.42 43.04
CA GLY A 154 -4.28 -16.68 44.13
C GLY A 154 -4.32 -18.14 44.55
N ASN A 155 -3.44 -18.96 43.95
CA ASN A 155 -3.28 -20.38 44.21
C ASN A 155 -2.88 -20.66 45.68
N LYS A 156 -3.63 -21.51 46.37
CA LYS A 156 -3.22 -22.17 47.63
C LYS A 156 -2.66 -23.56 47.30
N GLY A 157 -1.34 -23.66 47.22
CA GLY A 157 -0.59 -24.92 47.24
C GLY A 157 -0.21 -25.28 48.68
N GLY A 158 -0.34 -26.57 49.04
CA GLY A 158 -0.27 -27.05 50.42
C GLY A 158 1.06 -27.62 50.91
N LYS A 159 1.08 -27.82 52.24
CA LYS A 159 1.82 -28.77 53.09
C LYS A 159 3.36 -28.87 53.02
N GLY A 160 3.98 -28.59 54.17
CA GLY A 160 5.26 -29.15 54.62
C GLY A 160 5.31 -29.19 56.15
N ASN A 161 5.51 -30.39 56.72
CA ASN A 161 5.62 -30.70 58.16
C ASN A 161 7.09 -30.59 58.66
N ASN A 162 7.23 -30.70 59.99
CA ASN A 162 8.43 -30.83 60.86
C ASN A 162 8.82 -29.49 61.53
N GLY A 163 9.08 -29.36 62.84
CA GLY A 163 9.35 -30.33 63.91
C GLY A 163 10.60 -29.88 64.68
N ASN A 164 10.50 -29.73 66.02
CA ASN A 164 11.53 -29.37 67.02
C ASN A 164 12.08 -27.93 66.99
N GLY A 165 12.38 -27.23 68.09
CA GLY A 165 12.34 -27.53 69.53
C GLY A 165 12.90 -26.33 70.34
N LYS A 166 12.52 -26.25 71.62
CA LYS A 166 13.11 -25.56 72.80
C LYS A 166 13.92 -24.27 72.59
N HIS A 167 13.50 -23.19 73.24
CA HIS A 167 14.10 -22.63 74.47
C HIS A 167 13.11 -21.67 75.12
#